data_AF-A0A7X9DPR4-F1
#
_entry.id   AF-A0A7X9DPR4-F1
#
_cell.length_a   1.000
_cell.length_b   1.000
_cell.length_c   1.000
_cell.angle_alpha   90.00
_cell.angle_beta   90.00
_cell.angle_gamma   90.00
#
_symmetry.space_group_name_H-M   'P 1'
#
loop_
_entity.id
_entity.type
_entity.pdbx_description
1 polymer ?
#
loop_
_entity_poly.entity_id
_entity_poly.type
_entity_poly.pdbx_seq_one_letter_code
_entity_poly.pdbx_strand_id
1 'polypeptide(L)' 'NSYRLPDYHRLDVSITLRGKENPKRFWQGEWNLSVYNAYARKNTWAIQFVEDDKIPNATYAQKIYLFSVVPALTYNLRF' A
#
# COMPACT_ATOMS: atom_id res chain seq x y z
N ASN A 1 6.43 -30.51 -2.77
CA ASN A 1 5.79 -29.61 -1.79
C ASN A 1 5.87 -28.18 -2.27
N SER A 2 4.83 -27.70 -2.95
CA SER A 2 4.72 -26.30 -3.37
C SER A 2 4.43 -25.46 -2.12
N TYR A 3 5.39 -24.64 -1.71
CA TYR A 3 5.20 -23.69 -0.61
C TYR A 3 4.15 -22.68 -1.05
N ARG A 4 2.90 -22.88 -0.59
CA ARG A 4 1.80 -21.96 -0.88
C ARG A 4 2.00 -20.70 -0.05
N LEU A 5 2.10 -19.57 -0.72
CA LEU A 5 2.12 -18.26 -0.06
C LEU A 5 0.85 -18.11 0.80
N PRO A 6 0.96 -17.50 1.99
CA PRO A 6 -0.20 -17.25 2.84
C PRO A 6 -1.23 -16.37 2.13
N ASP A 7 -2.50 -16.52 2.48
CA ASP A 7 -3.61 -15.81 1.85
C ASP A 7 -3.38 -14.29 1.86
N TYR A 8 -3.41 -13.70 0.66
CA TYR A 8 -3.21 -12.27 0.43
C TYR A 8 -4.54 -11.53 0.48
N HIS A 9 -4.70 -10.63 1.44
CA HIS A 9 -5.85 -9.73 1.52
C HIS A 9 -5.37 -8.28 1.59
N ARG A 10 -5.92 -7.45 0.71
CA ARG A 10 -5.64 -6.01 0.64
C ARG A 10 -6.96 -5.28 0.41
N LEU A 11 -7.15 -4.19 1.17
CA LEU A 11 -8.23 -3.24 0.97
C LEU A 11 -7.60 -1.86 0.78
N ASP A 12 -7.96 -1.20 -0.31
CA ASP A 12 -7.58 0.19 -0.56
C ASP A 12 -8.83 1.05 -0.53
N VAL A 13 -8.69 2.25 0.05
CA VAL A 13 -9.79 3.20 0.18
C VAL A 13 -9.34 4.53 -0.40
N SER A 14 -10.19 5.14 -1.22
CA SER A 14 -9.97 6.48 -1.75
C SER A 14 -11.25 7.30 -1.70
N ILE A 15 -11.08 8.59 -1.38
CA ILE A 15 -12.16 9.57 -1.27
C ILE A 15 -11.72 10.79 -2.08
N THR A 16 -12.58 11.23 -3.00
CA THR A 16 -12.39 12.49 -3.73
C THR A 16 -13.41 13.51 -3.24
N LEU A 17 -12.92 14.59 -2.64
CA LEU A 17 -13.72 15.72 -2.22
C LEU A 17 -13.62 16.80 -3.29
N ARG A 18 -14.71 16.98 -4.05
CA ARG A 18 -14.83 18.05 -5.04
C ARG A 18 -15.45 19.27 -4.37
N GLY A 19 -14.84 20.43 -4.57
CA GLY A 19 -15.46 21.69 -4.15
C GLY A 19 -16.79 21.93 -4.88
N LYS A 20 -17.67 22.75 -4.30
CA LYS A 20 -18.95 23.12 -4.92
C LYS A 20 -18.70 23.70 -6.31
N GLU A 21 -19.27 23.06 -7.34
CA GLU A 21 -19.23 23.55 -8.71
C GLU A 21 -19.94 24.90 -8.77
N ASN A 22 -19.17 25.96 -9.00
CA ASN A 22 -19.69 27.30 -9.16
C ASN A 22 -19.20 27.85 -10.50
N PRO A 23 -20.08 28.04 -11.49
CA PRO A 23 -19.70 28.52 -12.82
C PRO A 23 -19.12 29.95 -12.81
N LYS A 24 -19.26 30.70 -11.71
CA LYS A 24 -18.62 32.02 -11.51
C LYS A 24 -17.24 31.95 -10.85
N ARG A 25 -16.77 30.78 -10.42
CA ARG A 25 -15.43 30.61 -9.85
C ARG A 25 -14.43 30.27 -10.95
N PHE A 26 -13.37 31.08 -11.03
CA PHE A 26 -12.25 30.89 -11.95
C PHE A 26 -11.39 29.66 -11.60
N TRP A 27 -11.43 29.18 -10.35
CA TRP A 27 -10.63 28.03 -9.90
C TRP A 27 -11.53 26.97 -9.25
N GLN A 28 -11.34 25.72 -9.65
CA GLN A 28 -11.97 24.54 -9.06
C GLN A 28 -10.90 23.65 -8.43
N GLY A 29 -11.09 23.31 -7.15
CA GLY A 29 -10.20 22.45 -6.40
C GLY A 29 -10.81 21.09 -6.14
N GLU A 30 -10.04 20.04 -6.33
CA GLU A 30 -10.39 18.67 -5.95
C GLU A 30 -9.33 18.11 -5.00
N TRP A 31 -9.75 17.66 -3.83
CA TRP A 31 -8.90 16.92 -2.90
C TRP A 31 -9.10 15.42 -3.13
N ASN A 32 -8.02 14.69 -3.36
CA ASN A 32 -8.01 13.23 -3.38
C ASN A 32 -7.23 12.72 -2.17
N LEU A 33 -7.92 12.00 -1.31
CA LEU A 33 -7.39 11.33 -0.13
C LEU A 33 -7.43 9.83 -0.43
N SER A 34 -6.30 9.16 -0.39
CA SER A 34 -6.24 7.71 -0.55
C SER A 34 -5.37 7.06 0.51
N VAL A 35 -5.76 5.85 0.90
CA VAL A 35 -5.04 5.02 1.85
C VAL A 35 -4.92 3.64 1.23
N TYR A 36 -3.70 3.26 0.93
CA TYR A 36 -3.34 1.93 0.44
C TYR A 36 -3.13 0.98 1.62
N ASN A 37 -3.68 -0.24 1.51
CA ASN A 37 -3.63 -1.26 2.56
C ASN A 37 -4.19 -0.77 3.91
N ALA A 38 -5.48 -0.45 3.93
CA ALA A 38 -6.20 0.02 5.12
C ALA A 38 -6.08 -0.93 6.33
N TYR A 39 -5.84 -2.23 6.09
CA TYR A 39 -5.66 -3.23 7.15
C TYR A 39 -4.26 -3.24 7.77
N ALA A 40 -3.30 -2.44 7.28
CA ALA A 40 -1.91 -2.42 7.75
C ALA A 40 -1.25 -3.82 7.78
N ARG A 41 -1.75 -4.75 6.96
CA ARG A 41 -1.24 -6.12 6.95
C ARG A 41 0.09 -6.14 6.22
N LYS A 42 1.13 -6.65 6.88
CA LYS A 42 2.44 -6.91 6.28
C LYS A 42 2.34 -8.09 5.32
N ASN A 43 1.79 -7.84 4.13
CA ASN A 43 1.67 -8.85 3.11
C ASN A 43 3.07 -9.19 2.56
N THR A 44 3.35 -10.48 2.44
CA THR A 44 4.65 -10.97 2.01
C THR A 44 4.80 -10.71 0.51
N TRP A 45 5.73 -9.84 0.12
CA TRP A 45 6.02 -9.52 -1.27
C TRP A 45 7.02 -10.51 -1.87
N ALA A 46 8.03 -10.90 -1.08
CA ALA A 46 9.00 -11.91 -1.45
C ALA A 46 9.38 -12.75 -0.23
N ILE A 47 9.70 -14.02 -0.46
CA ILE A 47 10.30 -14.92 0.52
C ILE A 47 11.73 -15.13 0.09
N GLN A 48 12.67 -14.70 0.93
CA GLN A 48 14.09 -14.94 0.73
C GLN A 48 14.54 -16.03 1.69
N PHE A 49 15.14 -17.09 1.16
CA PHE A 49 15.75 -18.13 1.97
C PHE A 49 17.19 -17.72 2.24
N VAL A 50 17.51 -17.46 3.52
CA VAL A 50 18.84 -17.03 3.96
C VAL A 50 19.44 -18.15 4.79
N GLU A 51 20.71 -18.46 4.54
CA GLU A 51 21.48 -19.41 5.34
C GLU A 51 21.85 -18.78 6.68
N ASP A 52 21.73 -19.56 7.76
CA ASP A 52 22.09 -19.13 9.10
C ASP A 52 23.61 -19.22 9.29
N ASP A 53 24.26 -18.07 9.49
CA ASP A 53 25.70 -17.99 9.75
C ASP A 53 26.15 -18.76 11.01
N LYS A 54 25.22 -19.09 11.93
CA LYS A 54 25.53 -19.77 13.19
C LYS A 54 25.29 -21.28 13.15
N ILE A 55 24.49 -21.79 12.22
CA ILE A 55 24.14 -23.21 12.14
C ILE A 55 24.34 -23.69 10.70
N PRO A 56 25.42 -24.46 10.43
CA PRO A 56 25.63 -25.01 9.09
C PRO A 56 24.43 -25.87 8.67
N ASN A 57 23.94 -25.67 7.44
CA ASN A 57 22.74 -26.27 6.85
C ASN A 57 21.38 -25.84 7.43
N ALA A 58 21.30 -24.79 8.25
CA ALA A 58 20.02 -24.19 8.60
C ALA A 58 19.68 -23.05 7.64
N THR A 59 18.56 -23.18 6.93
CA THR A 59 18.03 -22.12 6.07
C THR A 59 16.72 -21.61 6.66
N TYR A 60 16.62 -20.30 6.90
CA TYR A 60 15.38 -19.67 7.35
C TYR A 60 14.72 -18.87 6.23
N ALA A 61 13.38 -18.87 6.23
CA ALA A 61 12.59 -18.12 5.27
C ALA A 61 12.29 -16.72 5.81
N GLN A 62 12.97 -15.71 5.29
CA GLN A 62 12.69 -14.31 5.60
C GLN A 62 11.57 -13.76 4.72
N LYS A 63 10.53 -13.23 5.36
CA LYS A 63 9.42 -12.56 4.68
C LYS A 63 9.74 -11.09 4.49
N ILE A 64 9.89 -10.66 3.25
CA ILE A 64 10.06 -9.24 2.90
C ILE A 64 8.68 -8.67 2.61
N TYR A 65 8.32 -7.58 3.31
CA TYR A 65 7.12 -6.80 3.04
C TYR A 65 7.54 -5.39 2.61
N LEU A 66 6.93 -4.86 1.55
CA LEU A 66 7.35 -3.60 0.95
C LEU A 66 6.78 -2.40 1.73
N PHE A 67 5.47 -2.41 2.02
CA PHE A 67 4.79 -1.32 2.71
C PHE A 67 3.65 -1.83 3.62
N SER A 68 3.43 -1.16 4.76
CA SER A 68 2.36 -1.49 5.71
C SER A 68 1.09 -0.71 5.39
N VAL A 69 1.06 0.60 5.65
CA VAL A 69 0.00 1.52 5.22
C VAL A 69 0.67 2.64 4.44
N VAL A 70 0.12 3.01 3.28
CA VAL A 70 0.64 4.13 2.50
C VAL A 70 -0.47 5.16 2.34
N PRO A 71 -0.44 6.28 3.10
CA PRO A 71 -1.34 7.38 2.88
C PRO A 71 -0.88 8.21 1.67
N ALA A 72 -1.82 8.72 0.89
CA ALA A 72 -1.58 9.66 -0.19
C ALA A 72 -2.62 10.77 -0.17
N LEU A 73 -2.12 12.01 -0.33
CA LEU A 73 -2.93 13.22 -0.41
C LEU A 73 -2.53 13.96 -1.68
N THR A 74 -3.51 14.26 -2.52
CA THR A 74 -3.31 15.03 -3.74
C THR A 74 -4.34 16.13 -3.82
N TYR A 75 -3.90 17.31 -4.22
CA TYR A 75 -4.78 18.44 -4.50
C TYR A 75 -4.65 18.82 -5.97
N ASN A 76 -5.75 18.74 -6.70
CA ASN A 76 -5.82 19.11 -8.10
C ASN A 76 -6.48 20.49 -8.22
N LEU A 77 -5.75 21.43 -8.82
CA LEU A 77 -6.25 22.75 -9.19
C LEU A 77 -6.59 22.75 -10.68
N ARG A 78 -7.83 23.07 -11.00
CA ARG A 78 -8.32 23.29 -12.36
C ARG A 78 -8.72 24.75 -12.51
N PHE A 79 -8.36 25.37 -13.62
CA PHE A 79 -8.62 26.77 -13.97
C PHE A 79 -9.16 26.88 -15.39
#